data_AF-A0AAW4DU07-F1
#
_entry.id   AF-A0AAW4DU07-F1
#
_cell.length_a   1.000
_cell.length_b   1.000
_cell.length_c   1.000
_cell.angle_alpha   90.00
_cell.angle_beta   90.00
_cell.angle_gamma   90.00
#
_symmetry.space_group_name_H-M   'P 1'
#
loop_
_entity.id
_entity.type
_entity.pdbx_description
1 polymer ?
#
loop_
_entity_poly.entity_id
_entity_poly.type
_entity_poly.pdbx_seq_one_letter_code
_entity_poly.pdbx_strand_id
1 'polypeptide(L)'
;MGGFAYRLGGVLLILLAVAGALYGAYRHGVSVTDSQWQAKWSDQVSAQSQAVATTTTEYRTEEQRRQSAANQVANNARQEQAVAIADAAGADAAGDRLRSEAGKLAASASCVPSDPGIADRGKNAARAAMVLSDLLSRADARAGDLARYADKLAVGLQACEAVHRSLSGSAR
;
A
#
# COMPACT_ATOMS: atom_id res chain seq x y z
N MET A 1 -83.81 -34.76 46.59
CA MET A 1 -82.51 -34.08 46.72
C MET A 1 -81.60 -34.18 45.49
N GLY A 2 -81.84 -35.07 44.51
CA GLY A 2 -80.95 -35.22 43.33
C GLY A 2 -80.95 -34.05 42.32
N GLY A 3 -82.08 -33.37 42.10
CA GLY A 3 -82.20 -32.36 41.04
C GLY A 3 -81.32 -31.11 41.20
N PHE A 4 -80.96 -30.74 42.43
CA PHE A 4 -80.11 -29.57 42.70
C PHE A 4 -78.63 -29.87 42.43
N ALA A 5 -78.19 -31.09 42.75
CA ALA A 5 -76.83 -31.56 42.47
C ALA A 5 -76.55 -31.67 40.96
N TYR A 6 -77.52 -32.16 40.17
CA TYR A 6 -77.40 -32.20 38.71
C TYR A 6 -77.32 -30.80 38.08
N ARG A 7 -78.04 -29.82 38.62
CA ARG A 7 -77.98 -28.42 38.15
C ARG A 7 -76.63 -27.77 38.48
N LEU A 8 -76.10 -27.99 39.67
CA LEU A 8 -74.75 -27.52 40.04
C LEU A 8 -73.65 -28.18 39.21
N GLY A 9 -73.73 -29.49 38.98
CA GLY A 9 -72.79 -30.21 38.12
C GLY A 9 -72.83 -29.72 36.66
N GLY A 10 -74.03 -29.46 36.13
CA GLY A 10 -74.20 -28.89 34.78
C GLY A 10 -73.59 -27.49 34.65
N VAL A 11 -73.81 -26.60 35.62
CA VAL A 11 -73.21 -25.25 35.62
C VAL A 11 -71.68 -25.32 35.71
N LEU A 12 -71.13 -26.21 36.54
CA LEU A 12 -69.69 -26.37 36.68
C LEU A 12 -69.03 -26.85 35.37
N LEU A 13 -69.67 -27.79 34.66
CA LEU A 13 -69.20 -28.26 33.36
C LEU A 13 -69.23 -27.15 32.30
N ILE A 14 -70.28 -26.33 32.29
CA ILE A 14 -70.37 -25.17 31.37
C ILE A 14 -69.25 -24.18 31.67
N LEU A 15 -68.99 -23.85 32.95
CA LEU A 15 -67.91 -22.94 33.33
C LEU A 15 -66.54 -23.46 32.91
N LEU A 16 -66.27 -24.76 33.09
CA LEU A 16 -65.02 -25.38 32.65
C LEU A 16 -64.86 -25.36 31.13
N ALA A 17 -65.94 -25.63 30.38
CA ALA A 17 -65.91 -25.56 28.93
C ALA A 17 -65.63 -24.13 28.43
N VAL A 18 -66.25 -23.12 29.04
CA VAL A 18 -66.01 -21.71 28.72
C VAL A 18 -64.57 -21.30 29.07
N ALA A 19 -64.06 -21.69 30.24
CA ALA A 19 -62.69 -21.39 30.64
C ALA A 19 -61.66 -22.04 29.71
N GLY A 20 -61.88 -23.30 29.31
CA GLY A 20 -61.04 -24.01 28.34
C GLY A 20 -61.06 -23.35 26.96
N ALA A 21 -62.23 -22.91 26.48
CA ALA A 21 -62.36 -22.21 25.21
C ALA A 21 -61.63 -20.85 25.22
N LEU A 22 -61.79 -20.06 26.29
CA LEU A 22 -61.10 -18.77 26.46
C LEU A 22 -59.58 -18.96 26.56
N TYR A 23 -59.11 -19.96 27.31
CA TYR A 23 -57.70 -20.27 27.42
C TYR A 23 -57.11 -20.74 26.08
N GLY A 24 -57.83 -21.60 25.34
CA GLY A 24 -57.44 -22.03 24.00
C GLY A 24 -57.33 -20.85 23.03
N ALA A 25 -58.33 -19.96 23.01
CA ALA A 25 -58.32 -18.75 22.18
C ALA A 25 -57.15 -17.82 22.54
N TYR A 26 -56.88 -17.62 23.83
CA TYR A 26 -55.75 -16.82 24.30
C TYR A 26 -54.40 -17.42 23.87
N ARG A 27 -54.18 -18.72 24.13
CA ARG A 27 -52.95 -19.43 23.75
C ARG A 27 -52.73 -19.41 22.25
N HIS A 28 -53.81 -19.59 21.47
CA HIS A 28 -53.74 -19.49 20.02
C HIS A 28 -53.34 -18.08 19.58
N GLY A 29 -53.98 -17.04 20.13
CA GLY A 29 -53.62 -15.65 19.86
C GLY A 29 -52.17 -15.31 20.19
N VAL A 30 -51.67 -15.76 21.36
CA VAL A 30 -50.25 -15.59 21.74
C VAL A 30 -49.33 -16.34 20.77
N SER A 31 -49.65 -17.58 20.40
CA SER A 31 -48.80 -18.34 19.46
C SER A 31 -48.73 -17.73 18.07
N VAL A 32 -49.84 -17.17 17.57
CA VAL A 32 -49.91 -16.52 16.26
C VAL A 32 -49.17 -15.19 16.28
N THR A 33 -49.30 -14.41 17.35
CA THR A 33 -48.58 -13.14 17.49
C THR A 33 -47.08 -13.37 17.67
N ASP A 34 -46.69 -14.34 18.49
CA ASP A 34 -45.28 -14.71 18.72
C ASP A 34 -44.62 -15.21 17.43
N SER A 35 -45.26 -16.10 16.68
CA SER A 35 -44.73 -16.59 15.39
C SER A 35 -44.60 -15.49 14.33
N GLN A 36 -45.59 -14.60 14.23
CA GLN A 36 -45.48 -13.42 13.35
C GLN A 36 -44.34 -12.50 13.78
N TRP A 37 -44.12 -12.35 15.09
CA TRP A 37 -43.09 -11.48 15.60
C TRP A 37 -41.69 -12.05 15.44
N GLN A 38 -41.54 -13.35 15.68
CA GLN A 38 -40.34 -14.12 15.39
C GLN A 38 -39.97 -14.03 13.91
N ALA A 39 -40.94 -14.16 12.99
CA ALA A 39 -40.72 -14.05 11.55
C ALA A 39 -40.23 -12.65 11.13
N LYS A 40 -40.91 -11.59 11.60
CA LYS A 40 -40.46 -10.21 11.31
C LYS A 40 -39.08 -9.92 11.91
N TRP A 41 -38.78 -10.48 13.07
CA TRP A 41 -37.47 -10.36 13.70
C TRP A 41 -36.39 -11.09 12.92
N SER A 42 -36.63 -12.33 12.48
CA SER A 42 -35.69 -13.08 11.65
C SER A 42 -35.44 -12.41 10.31
N ASP A 43 -36.46 -11.82 9.70
CA ASP A 43 -36.33 -11.06 8.45
C ASP A 43 -35.46 -9.82 8.65
N GLN A 44 -35.63 -9.10 9.76
CA GLN A 44 -34.80 -7.94 10.06
C GLN A 44 -33.36 -8.31 10.41
N VAL A 45 -33.14 -9.34 11.22
CA VAL A 45 -31.80 -9.81 11.57
C VAL A 45 -31.07 -10.32 10.32
N SER A 46 -31.75 -11.08 9.46
CA SER A 46 -31.17 -11.55 8.20
C SER A 46 -30.82 -10.39 7.27
N ALA A 47 -31.74 -9.43 7.06
CA ALA A 47 -31.48 -8.23 6.28
C ALA A 47 -30.31 -7.40 6.83
N GLN A 48 -30.24 -7.21 8.15
CA GLN A 48 -29.12 -6.51 8.79
C GLN A 48 -27.81 -7.28 8.61
N SER A 49 -27.81 -8.60 8.82
CA SER A 49 -26.62 -9.44 8.66
C SER A 49 -26.11 -9.41 7.21
N GLN A 50 -27.03 -9.41 6.24
CA GLN A 50 -26.71 -9.32 4.83
C GLN A 50 -26.14 -7.95 4.49
N ALA A 51 -26.74 -6.87 5.00
CA ALA A 51 -26.22 -5.51 4.83
C ALA A 51 -24.82 -5.33 5.43
N VAL A 52 -24.55 -5.91 6.60
CA VAL A 52 -23.22 -5.90 7.21
C VAL A 52 -22.23 -6.74 6.38
N ALA A 53 -22.66 -7.91 5.89
CA ALA A 53 -21.82 -8.77 5.07
C ALA A 53 -21.43 -8.08 3.76
N THR A 54 -22.40 -7.51 3.03
CA THR A 54 -22.17 -6.83 1.75
C THR A 54 -21.25 -5.63 1.92
N THR A 55 -21.55 -4.75 2.89
CA THR A 55 -20.70 -3.58 3.18
C THR A 55 -19.29 -4.03 3.56
N THR A 56 -19.13 -5.02 4.44
CA THR A 56 -17.80 -5.54 4.82
C THR A 56 -17.04 -6.09 3.63
N THR A 57 -17.70 -6.82 2.72
CA THR A 57 -17.05 -7.35 1.51
C THR A 57 -16.62 -6.25 0.55
N GLU A 58 -17.44 -5.21 0.36
CA GLU A 58 -17.11 -4.05 -0.47
C GLU A 58 -15.91 -3.29 0.10
N TYR A 59 -15.92 -2.99 1.41
CA TYR A 59 -14.81 -2.32 2.07
C TYR A 59 -13.51 -3.14 2.01
N ARG A 60 -13.58 -4.46 2.25
CA ARG A 60 -12.39 -5.32 2.15
C ARG A 60 -11.85 -5.43 0.74
N THR A 61 -12.72 -5.47 -0.27
CA THR A 61 -12.31 -5.52 -1.67
C THR A 61 -11.59 -4.23 -2.06
N GLU A 62 -12.13 -3.09 -1.66
CA GLU A 62 -11.52 -1.79 -1.93
C GLU A 62 -10.19 -1.62 -1.18
N GLU A 63 -10.12 -2.07 0.07
CA GLU A 63 -8.87 -2.07 0.85
C GLU A 63 -7.80 -2.95 0.19
N GLN A 64 -8.16 -4.17 -0.23
CA GLN A 64 -7.24 -5.06 -0.96
C GLN A 64 -6.78 -4.46 -2.29
N ARG A 65 -7.68 -3.79 -3.02
CA ARG A 65 -7.35 -3.10 -4.27
C ARG A 65 -6.32 -1.98 -4.02
N ARG A 66 -6.53 -1.16 -2.99
CA ARG A 66 -5.62 -0.07 -2.60
C ARG A 66 -4.26 -0.59 -2.14
N GLN A 67 -4.23 -1.65 -1.32
CA GLN A 67 -2.99 -2.28 -0.88
C GLN A 67 -2.22 -2.90 -2.04
N SER A 68 -2.91 -3.60 -2.96
CA SER A 68 -2.29 -4.18 -4.15
C SER A 68 -1.66 -3.10 -5.03
N ALA A 69 -2.38 -2.01 -5.29
CA ALA A 69 -1.87 -0.88 -6.05
C ALA A 69 -0.64 -0.23 -5.38
N ALA A 70 -0.70 0.01 -4.07
CA ALA A 70 0.42 0.56 -3.31
C ALA A 70 1.65 -0.38 -3.34
N ASN A 71 1.44 -1.69 -3.20
CA ASN A 71 2.49 -2.70 -3.27
C ASN A 71 3.15 -2.75 -4.65
N GLN A 72 2.35 -2.65 -5.73
CA GLN A 72 2.89 -2.62 -7.09
C GLN A 72 3.77 -1.39 -7.30
N VAL A 73 3.31 -0.20 -6.90
CA VAL A 73 4.11 1.02 -7.02
C VAL A 73 5.39 0.92 -6.18
N ALA A 74 5.31 0.40 -4.96
CA ALA A 74 6.49 0.18 -4.11
C ALA A 74 7.50 -0.80 -4.74
N ASN A 75 7.03 -1.86 -5.39
CA ASN A 75 7.89 -2.81 -6.08
C ASN A 75 8.56 -2.20 -7.31
N ASN A 76 7.80 -1.45 -8.13
CA ASN A 76 8.36 -0.75 -9.28
C ASN A 76 9.43 0.26 -8.85
N ALA A 77 9.15 1.07 -7.82
CA ALA A 77 10.10 2.04 -7.28
C ALA A 77 11.39 1.37 -6.76
N ARG A 78 11.27 0.21 -6.09
CA ARG A 78 12.46 -0.57 -5.65
C ARG A 78 13.27 -1.08 -6.84
N GLN A 79 12.60 -1.51 -7.91
CA GLN A 79 13.27 -1.98 -9.11
C GLN A 79 14.00 -0.84 -9.83
N GLU A 80 13.35 0.30 -10.01
CA GLU A 80 13.96 1.52 -10.59
C GLU A 80 15.14 2.00 -9.75
N GLN A 81 15.00 2.00 -8.42
CA GLN A 81 16.10 2.34 -7.52
C GLN A 81 17.28 1.37 -7.66
N ALA A 82 17.03 0.07 -7.82
CA ALA A 82 18.09 -0.92 -8.02
C ALA A 82 18.81 -0.69 -9.36
N VAL A 83 18.08 -0.36 -10.43
CA VAL A 83 18.66 0.01 -11.73
C VAL A 83 19.52 1.26 -11.60
N ALA A 84 19.01 2.33 -10.99
CA ALA A 84 19.76 3.57 -10.80
C ALA A 84 21.05 3.35 -9.97
N ILE A 85 21.01 2.48 -8.96
CA ILE A 85 22.22 2.11 -8.18
C ILE A 85 23.22 1.35 -9.06
N ALA A 86 22.76 0.42 -9.88
CA ALA A 86 23.62 -0.35 -10.78
C ALA A 86 24.27 0.56 -11.84
N ASP A 87 23.50 1.48 -12.43
CA ASP A 87 23.97 2.44 -13.41
C ASP A 87 25.01 3.39 -12.80
N ALA A 88 24.76 3.89 -11.59
CA ALA A 88 25.72 4.71 -10.86
C ALA A 88 27.03 3.95 -10.59
N ALA A 89 26.96 2.68 -10.19
CA ALA A 89 28.15 1.85 -9.99
C ALA A 89 28.91 1.60 -11.31
N GLY A 90 28.20 1.42 -12.41
CA GLY A 90 28.77 1.30 -13.75
C GLY A 90 29.51 2.57 -14.19
N ALA A 91 28.90 3.74 -13.95
CA ALA A 91 29.50 5.05 -14.23
C ALA A 91 30.76 5.29 -13.39
N ASP A 92 30.72 4.98 -12.09
CA ASP A 92 31.89 5.08 -11.19
C ASP A 92 33.05 4.19 -11.69
N ALA A 93 32.76 2.94 -12.07
CA ALA A 93 33.76 2.01 -12.60
C ALA A 93 34.36 2.48 -13.94
N ALA A 94 33.55 3.05 -14.84
CA ALA A 94 34.03 3.64 -16.08
C ALA A 94 34.93 4.86 -15.83
N GLY A 95 34.54 5.72 -14.88
CA GLY A 95 35.33 6.88 -14.44
C GLY A 95 36.68 6.48 -13.84
N ASP A 96 36.72 5.44 -13.00
CA ASP A 96 37.97 4.91 -12.44
C ASP A 96 38.90 4.34 -13.52
N ARG A 97 38.36 3.62 -14.50
CA ARG A 97 39.13 3.13 -15.66
C ARG A 97 39.72 4.28 -16.47
N LEU A 98 38.92 5.31 -16.77
CA LEU A 98 39.39 6.49 -17.50
C LEU A 98 40.52 7.20 -16.73
N ARG A 99 40.39 7.38 -15.41
CA ARG A 99 41.44 7.96 -14.56
C ARG A 99 42.72 7.12 -14.57
N SER A 100 42.60 5.79 -14.54
CA SER A 100 43.74 4.87 -14.61
C SER A 100 44.48 4.97 -15.95
N GLU A 101 43.76 4.93 -17.08
CA GLU A 101 44.36 5.06 -18.42
C GLU A 101 44.96 6.45 -18.66
N ALA A 102 44.30 7.51 -18.20
CA ALA A 102 44.84 8.86 -18.26
C ALA A 102 46.15 8.99 -17.44
N GLY A 103 46.21 8.36 -16.26
CA GLY A 103 47.44 8.30 -15.45
C GLY A 103 48.58 7.58 -16.15
N LYS A 104 48.30 6.44 -16.81
CA LYS A 104 49.30 5.71 -17.61
C LYS A 104 49.81 6.55 -18.79
N LEU A 105 48.92 7.26 -19.48
CA LEU A 105 49.27 8.15 -20.59
C LEU A 105 50.12 9.34 -20.12
N ALA A 106 49.79 9.94 -18.98
CA ALA A 106 50.58 11.02 -18.39
C ALA A 106 51.99 10.54 -18.00
N ALA A 107 52.10 9.33 -17.42
CA ALA A 107 53.39 8.73 -17.08
C ALA A 107 54.25 8.45 -18.33
N SER A 108 53.67 7.90 -19.40
CA SER A 108 54.41 7.63 -20.64
C SER A 108 54.89 8.91 -21.34
N ALA A 109 54.08 9.97 -21.31
CA ALA A 109 54.48 11.28 -21.85
C ALA A 109 55.63 11.92 -21.06
N SER A 110 55.75 11.66 -19.76
CA SER A 110 56.83 12.20 -18.91
C SER A 110 58.22 11.58 -19.16
N CYS A 111 58.29 10.45 -19.87
CA CYS A 111 59.55 9.74 -20.17
C CYS A 111 60.29 10.24 -21.43
N VAL A 112 59.80 11.30 -22.10
CA VAL A 112 60.42 11.86 -23.31
C VAL A 112 61.53 12.87 -22.93
N PRO A 113 62.78 12.74 -23.45
CA PRO A 113 63.86 13.69 -23.16
C PRO A 113 63.49 15.12 -23.59
N SER A 114 63.63 16.10 -22.69
CA SER A 114 63.29 17.51 -22.95
C SER A 114 64.47 18.45 -22.71
N ASP A 115 64.58 19.48 -23.57
CA ASP A 115 65.62 20.50 -23.61
C ASP A 115 65.57 21.43 -22.36
N PRO A 116 66.69 21.84 -21.73
CA PRO A 116 66.70 22.45 -20.40
C PRO A 116 65.94 23.78 -20.27
N GLY A 117 65.89 24.60 -21.34
CA GLY A 117 65.13 25.86 -21.36
C GLY A 117 63.62 25.69 -21.52
N ILE A 118 63.18 24.56 -22.06
CA ILE A 118 61.77 24.14 -22.15
C ILE A 118 61.34 23.44 -20.86
N ALA A 119 62.28 22.82 -20.13
CA ALA A 119 62.01 22.06 -18.92
C ALA A 119 61.35 22.88 -17.80
N ASP A 120 61.76 24.13 -17.56
CA ASP A 120 61.14 24.94 -16.49
C ASP A 120 59.74 25.46 -16.85
N ARG A 121 59.52 25.81 -18.13
CA ARG A 121 58.17 26.13 -18.64
C ARG A 121 57.26 24.90 -18.63
N GLY A 122 57.82 23.73 -18.94
CA GLY A 122 57.17 22.42 -18.85
C GLY A 122 56.80 22.02 -17.41
N LYS A 123 57.65 22.30 -16.42
CA LYS A 123 57.35 22.05 -14.98
C LYS A 123 56.16 22.86 -14.48
N ASN A 124 56.08 24.15 -14.85
CA ASN A 124 54.95 25.01 -14.47
C ASN A 124 53.66 24.57 -15.16
N ALA A 125 53.73 24.22 -16.45
CA ALA A 125 52.59 23.67 -17.19
C ALA A 125 52.12 22.32 -16.63
N ALA A 126 53.04 21.42 -16.24
CA ALA A 126 52.71 20.14 -15.61
C ALA A 126 52.05 20.33 -14.23
N ARG A 127 52.53 21.27 -13.41
CA ARG A 127 51.87 21.63 -12.14
C ARG A 127 50.47 22.18 -12.35
N ALA A 128 50.28 23.07 -13.32
CA ALA A 128 48.96 23.60 -13.66
C ALA A 128 48.01 22.50 -14.15
N ALA A 129 48.49 21.57 -14.98
CA ALA A 129 47.72 20.42 -15.44
C ALA A 129 47.33 19.46 -14.30
N MET A 130 48.23 19.20 -13.35
CA MET A 130 47.94 18.40 -12.16
C MET A 130 46.85 19.05 -11.28
N VAL A 131 46.93 20.37 -11.04
CA VAL A 131 45.91 21.10 -10.26
C VAL A 131 44.56 21.09 -10.98
N LEU A 132 44.54 21.33 -12.30
CA LEU A 132 43.31 21.28 -13.09
C LEU A 132 42.68 19.88 -13.05
N SER A 133 43.50 18.82 -13.12
CA SER A 133 43.04 17.43 -13.00
C SER A 133 42.45 17.11 -11.61
N ASP A 134 43.07 17.58 -10.53
CA ASP A 134 42.52 17.42 -9.17
C ASP A 134 41.19 18.18 -9.00
N LEU A 135 41.11 19.41 -9.52
CA LEU A 135 39.86 20.18 -9.51
C LEU A 135 38.76 19.51 -10.32
N LEU A 136 39.07 18.99 -11.51
CA LEU A 136 38.12 18.24 -12.33
C LEU A 136 37.63 17.00 -11.59
N SER A 137 38.53 16.23 -10.98
CA SER A 137 38.15 15.05 -10.18
C SER A 137 37.22 15.39 -9.02
N ARG A 138 37.49 16.48 -8.30
CA ARG A 138 36.62 16.94 -7.21
C ARG A 138 35.26 17.43 -7.73
N ALA A 139 35.25 18.13 -8.85
CA ALA A 139 34.02 18.61 -9.47
C ALA A 139 33.14 17.44 -9.95
N ASP A 140 33.74 16.47 -10.64
CA ASP A 140 33.04 15.26 -11.11
C ASP A 140 32.51 14.42 -9.96
N ALA A 141 33.28 14.26 -8.88
CA ALA A 141 32.82 13.56 -7.68
C ALA A 141 31.58 14.25 -7.06
N ARG A 142 31.59 15.59 -6.99
CA ARG A 142 30.43 16.36 -6.49
C ARG A 142 29.23 16.30 -7.43
N ALA A 143 29.46 16.31 -8.74
CA ALA A 143 28.40 16.13 -9.73
C ALA A 143 27.76 14.73 -9.59
N GLY A 144 28.55 13.68 -9.39
CA GLY A 144 28.07 12.32 -9.15
C GLY A 144 27.25 12.18 -7.86
N ASP A 145 27.67 12.83 -6.77
CA ASP A 145 26.89 12.86 -5.53
C ASP A 145 25.55 13.59 -5.71
N LEU A 146 25.53 14.70 -6.46
CA LEU A 146 24.29 15.40 -6.80
C LEU A 146 23.37 14.53 -7.67
N ALA A 147 23.91 13.85 -8.68
CA ALA A 147 23.15 12.97 -9.55
C ALA A 147 22.49 11.83 -8.74
N ARG A 148 23.25 11.17 -7.87
CA ARG A 148 22.72 10.12 -6.97
C ARG A 148 21.58 10.63 -6.07
N TYR A 149 21.67 11.87 -5.59
CA TYR A 149 20.60 12.47 -4.80
C TYR A 149 19.37 12.78 -5.65
N ALA A 150 19.58 13.35 -6.84
CA ALA A 150 18.51 13.65 -7.79
C ALA A 150 17.77 12.38 -8.24
N ASP A 151 18.48 11.29 -8.53
CA ASP A 151 17.87 10.02 -8.92
C ASP A 151 16.99 9.44 -7.80
N LYS A 152 17.47 9.48 -6.55
CA LYS A 152 16.67 9.05 -5.39
C LYS A 152 15.40 9.88 -5.22
N LEU A 153 15.50 11.20 -5.41
CA LEU A 153 14.34 12.07 -5.35
C LEU A 153 13.36 11.80 -6.49
N ALA A 154 13.87 11.62 -7.72
CA ALA A 154 13.05 11.36 -8.90
C ALA A 154 12.22 10.08 -8.72
N VAL A 155 12.85 8.98 -8.32
CA VAL A 155 12.16 7.71 -8.04
C VAL A 155 11.13 7.88 -6.91
N GLY A 156 11.49 8.59 -5.84
CA GLY A 156 10.56 8.83 -4.72
C GLY A 156 9.34 9.67 -5.12
N LEU A 157 9.53 10.70 -5.93
CA LEU A 157 8.45 11.56 -6.43
C LEU A 157 7.57 10.81 -7.44
N GLN A 158 8.15 10.06 -8.36
CA GLN A 158 7.42 9.22 -9.31
C GLN A 158 6.57 8.16 -8.59
N ALA A 159 7.13 7.53 -7.55
CA ALA A 159 6.38 6.59 -6.71
C ALA A 159 5.21 7.29 -5.99
N CYS A 160 5.43 8.47 -5.42
CA CYS A 160 4.38 9.25 -4.77
C CYS A 160 3.24 9.59 -5.75
N GLU A 161 3.59 10.08 -6.93
CA GLU A 161 2.63 10.43 -7.98
C GLU A 161 1.86 9.20 -8.49
N ALA A 162 2.54 8.06 -8.66
CA ALA A 162 1.94 6.80 -9.08
C ALA A 162 0.95 6.26 -8.04
N VAL A 163 1.29 6.28 -6.75
CA VAL A 163 0.36 5.92 -5.67
C VAL A 163 -0.85 6.87 -5.71
N HIS A 164 -0.62 8.18 -5.75
CA HIS A 164 -1.71 9.16 -5.80
C HIS A 164 -2.65 8.91 -6.99
N ARG A 165 -2.11 8.66 -8.19
CA ARG A 165 -2.89 8.33 -9.39
C ARG A 165 -3.68 7.02 -9.24
N SER A 166 -3.08 5.98 -8.66
CA SER A 166 -3.77 4.69 -8.43
C SER A 166 -4.92 4.75 -7.42
N LEU A 167 -4.81 5.65 -6.44
CA LEU A 167 -5.84 5.88 -5.43
C LEU A 167 -6.94 6.82 -5.95
N SER A 168 -6.56 7.89 -6.66
CA SER A 168 -7.50 8.89 -7.20
C SER A 168 -8.26 8.42 -8.45
N GLY A 169 -7.69 7.55 -9.28
CA GLY A 169 -8.36 6.95 -10.44
C GLY A 169 -9.53 6.02 -10.10
N SER A 170 -9.69 5.65 -8.81
CA SER A 170 -10.80 4.82 -8.33
C SER A 170 -11.98 5.62 -7.77
N ALA A 171 -11.83 6.95 -7.63
CA ALA A 171 -12.88 7.83 -7.11
C ALA A 171 -13.79 8.38 -8.22
N ARG A 172 -13.71 7.83 -9.43
CA ARG A 172 -14.49 8.24 -10.61
C ARG A 172 -15.19 7.03 -11.21
#